data_AF-A0A7W1PDJ8-F1
#
_entry.id   AF-A0A7W1PDJ8-F1
#
_cell.length_a   1.000
_cell.length_b   1.000
_cell.length_c   1.000
_cell.angle_alpha   90.00
_cell.angle_beta   90.00
_cell.angle_gamma   90.00
#
_symmetry.space_group_name_H-M   'P 1'
#
loop_
_entity.id
_entity.type
_entity.pdbx_description
1 polymer ?
#
loop_
_entity_poly.entity_id
_entity_poly.type
_entity_poly.pdbx_seq_one_letter_code
_entity_poly.pdbx_strand_id
1 'polypeptide(L)'
;MLRLLALILALTTTAHPTDTSTRAVVASAAAYVAEYQQQLTYVLAEETYTQQVLALAPGDPAGIGPRVIRSETFFLFTAPQHGWMAIRDVMEVDDEAVRDRRSPL
;
A
#
# COMPACT_ATOMS: atom_id res chain seq x y z
N MET A 1 67.95 -5.89 9.56
CA MET A 1 66.96 -4.90 9.09
C MET A 1 65.57 -5.45 9.34
N LEU A 2 64.77 -4.67 10.08
CA LEU A 2 63.34 -4.72 10.41
C LEU A 2 62.51 -5.99 10.11
N ARG A 3 62.06 -6.67 11.18
CA ARG A 3 60.91 -7.61 11.16
C ARG A 3 59.63 -6.80 11.03
N LEU A 4 58.84 -6.99 9.97
CA LEU A 4 57.49 -6.43 9.85
C LEU A 4 56.49 -7.48 10.33
N LEU A 5 55.90 -7.23 11.51
CA LEU A 5 54.87 -8.07 12.11
C LEU A 5 53.53 -7.76 11.42
N ALA A 6 52.90 -8.78 10.83
CA ALA A 6 51.54 -8.68 10.29
C ALA A 6 50.54 -8.61 11.46
N LEU A 7 49.69 -7.58 11.48
CA LEU A 7 48.53 -7.52 12.36
C LEU A 7 47.28 -7.72 11.51
N ILE A 8 46.86 -8.97 11.38
CA ILE A 8 45.55 -9.33 10.83
C ILE A 8 44.55 -9.10 11.96
N LEU A 9 43.86 -7.96 11.93
CA LEU A 9 42.75 -7.69 12.84
C LEU A 9 41.56 -8.56 12.37
N ALA A 10 41.41 -9.74 12.98
CA ALA A 10 40.25 -10.58 12.77
C ALA A 10 39.03 -9.83 13.34
N LEU A 11 38.23 -9.20 12.47
CA LEU A 11 36.88 -8.79 12.83
C LEU A 11 36.05 -10.05 13.03
N THR A 12 36.03 -10.57 14.26
CA THR A 12 35.03 -11.54 14.67
C THR A 12 33.70 -10.80 14.77
N THR A 13 32.92 -10.79 13.69
CA THR A 13 31.50 -10.45 13.77
C THR A 13 30.83 -11.53 14.61
N THR A 14 30.68 -11.29 15.90
CA THR A 14 29.82 -12.12 16.75
C THR A 14 28.40 -11.92 16.27
N ALA A 15 27.91 -12.86 15.45
CA ALA A 15 26.49 -12.97 15.16
C ALA A 15 25.78 -13.29 16.48
N HIS A 16 25.23 -12.26 17.13
CA HIS A 16 24.32 -12.50 18.24
C HIS A 16 23.09 -13.20 17.69
N PRO A 17 22.65 -14.31 18.31
CA PRO A 17 21.43 -14.97 17.89
C PRO A 17 20.28 -13.96 17.97
N THR A 18 19.55 -13.81 16.87
CA THR A 18 18.39 -12.92 16.82
C THR A 18 17.38 -13.36 17.88
N ASP A 19 16.97 -12.44 18.75
CA ASP A 19 15.92 -12.70 19.73
C ASP A 19 14.59 -12.88 18.98
N THR A 20 14.11 -14.11 18.92
CA THR A 20 12.83 -14.48 18.30
C THR A 20 11.71 -14.63 19.33
N SER A 21 11.88 -14.13 20.55
CA SER A 21 10.80 -14.08 21.53
C SER A 21 9.63 -13.24 21.01
N THR A 22 8.42 -13.55 21.45
CA THR A 22 7.22 -12.78 21.08
C THR A 22 7.39 -11.29 21.34
N ARG A 23 8.05 -10.92 22.45
CA ARG A 23 8.34 -9.52 22.81
C ARG A 23 9.21 -8.84 21.76
N ALA A 24 10.31 -9.49 21.36
CA ALA A 24 11.23 -8.94 20.38
C ALA A 24 10.57 -8.80 19.00
N VAL A 25 9.80 -9.80 18.57
CA VAL A 25 9.06 -9.75 17.30
C VAL A 25 8.04 -8.62 17.28
N VAL A 26 7.24 -8.46 18.35
CA VAL A 26 6.25 -7.37 18.45
C VAL A 26 6.93 -6.00 18.44
N ALA A 27 8.03 -5.84 19.17
CA ALA A 27 8.79 -4.59 19.17
C ALA A 27 9.35 -4.26 17.77
N SER A 28 9.90 -5.26 17.08
CA SER A 28 10.41 -5.10 15.71
C SER A 28 9.29 -4.76 14.73
N ALA A 29 8.13 -5.41 14.83
CA ALA A 29 6.98 -5.15 13.97
C ALA A 29 6.42 -3.74 14.18
N ALA A 30 6.34 -3.28 15.42
CA ALA A 30 5.91 -1.92 15.73
C ALA A 30 6.86 -0.87 15.14
N ALA A 31 8.18 -1.07 15.28
CA ALA A 31 9.18 -0.19 14.68
C ALA A 31 9.08 -0.18 13.15
N TYR A 32 8.93 -1.35 12.53
CA TYR A 32 8.75 -1.49 11.09
C TYR A 32 7.52 -0.73 10.59
N VAL A 33 6.35 -0.92 11.22
CA VAL A 33 5.13 -0.21 10.82
C VAL A 33 5.29 1.30 11.00
N ALA A 34 5.97 1.74 12.08
CA ALA A 34 6.19 3.16 12.36
C ALA A 34 7.11 3.84 11.36
N GLU A 35 8.09 3.12 10.81
CA GLU A 35 8.96 3.60 9.74
C GLU A 35 8.23 3.55 8.39
N TYR A 36 7.57 2.44 8.11
CA TYR A 36 6.85 2.22 6.86
C TYR A 36 5.77 3.29 6.63
N GLN A 37 4.99 3.67 7.65
CA GLN A 37 3.99 4.74 7.52
C GLN A 37 4.59 6.10 7.13
N GLN A 38 5.86 6.37 7.48
CA GLN A 38 6.55 7.62 7.12
C GLN A 38 7.09 7.59 5.70
N GLN A 39 7.45 6.40 5.21
CA GLN A 39 8.03 6.19 3.88
C GLN A 39 6.97 5.93 2.81
N LEU A 40 5.80 5.40 3.20
CA LEU A 40 4.72 5.08 2.28
C LEU A 40 4.15 6.36 1.65
N THR A 41 4.47 6.56 0.38
CA THR A 41 4.09 7.78 -0.35
C THR A 41 2.84 7.58 -1.20
N TYR A 42 2.66 6.38 -1.75
CA TYR A 42 1.46 6.03 -2.51
C TYR A 42 1.18 4.52 -2.52
N VAL A 43 -0.05 4.17 -2.87
CA VAL A 43 -0.50 2.80 -3.16
C VAL A 43 -1.27 2.83 -4.47
N LEU A 44 -0.88 1.99 -5.42
CA LEU A 44 -1.62 1.77 -6.67
C LEU A 44 -2.15 0.33 -6.67
N ALA A 45 -3.43 0.17 -6.96
CA ALA A 45 -4.06 -1.15 -7.00
C ALA A 45 -5.16 -1.19 -8.06
N GLU A 46 -5.27 -2.30 -8.77
CA GLU A 46 -6.49 -2.67 -9.48
C GLU A 46 -7.44 -3.37 -8.50
N GLU A 47 -8.70 -2.98 -8.51
CA GLU A 47 -9.73 -3.55 -7.63
C GLU A 47 -10.93 -4.02 -8.43
N THR A 48 -11.57 -5.07 -7.90
CA THR A 48 -12.91 -5.51 -8.31
C THR A 48 -13.78 -5.51 -7.06
N TYR A 49 -14.84 -4.71 -7.06
CA TYR A 49 -15.68 -4.48 -5.88
C TYR A 49 -17.17 -4.64 -6.23
N THR A 50 -17.92 -5.31 -5.34
CA THR A 50 -19.38 -5.41 -5.44
C THR A 50 -20.03 -4.39 -4.51
N GLN A 51 -20.73 -3.41 -5.08
CA GLN A 51 -21.47 -2.39 -4.36
C GLN A 51 -22.95 -2.73 -4.29
N GLN A 52 -23.56 -2.65 -3.11
CA GLN A 52 -25.02 -2.65 -2.99
C GLN A 52 -25.56 -1.23 -3.14
N VAL A 53 -26.25 -0.93 -4.24
CA VAL A 53 -26.93 0.35 -4.44
C VAL A 53 -28.30 0.29 -3.79
N LEU A 54 -28.53 1.12 -2.77
CA LEU A 54 -29.78 1.13 -1.99
C LEU A 54 -30.75 2.24 -2.41
N ALA A 55 -30.24 3.32 -3.01
CA ALA A 55 -31.04 4.41 -3.53
C ALA A 55 -30.26 5.16 -4.62
N LEU A 56 -30.99 5.67 -5.62
CA LEU A 56 -30.49 6.58 -6.65
C LEU A 56 -31.25 7.90 -6.57
N ALA A 57 -30.77 8.90 -7.30
CA ALA A 57 -31.51 10.16 -7.46
C ALA A 57 -32.97 9.89 -7.88
N PRO A 58 -33.94 10.74 -7.46
CA PRO A 58 -35.34 10.50 -7.74
C PRO A 58 -35.60 10.32 -9.25
N GLY A 59 -36.13 9.16 -9.66
CA GLY A 59 -36.54 8.90 -11.05
C GLY A 59 -35.89 7.70 -11.74
N ASP A 60 -34.90 7.02 -11.14
CA ASP A 60 -34.28 5.84 -11.73
C ASP A 60 -34.20 4.63 -10.75
N PRO A 61 -35.27 3.82 -10.65
CA PRO A 61 -35.26 2.62 -9.82
C PRO A 61 -34.47 1.46 -10.45
N ALA A 62 -34.11 1.53 -11.74
CA ALA A 62 -33.48 0.43 -12.45
C ALA A 62 -32.03 0.19 -12.01
N GLY A 63 -31.43 1.12 -11.28
CA GLY A 63 -30.07 0.99 -10.81
C GLY A 63 -29.89 0.59 -9.34
N ILE A 64 -30.97 0.24 -8.63
CA ILE A 64 -30.91 -0.33 -7.27
C ILE A 64 -30.55 -1.81 -7.37
N GLY A 65 -29.58 -2.27 -6.57
CA GLY A 65 -29.10 -3.65 -6.60
C GLY A 65 -27.58 -3.76 -6.48
N PRO A 66 -27.05 -4.99 -6.49
CA PRO A 66 -25.61 -5.20 -6.56
C PRO A 66 -25.07 -4.72 -7.90
N ARG A 67 -23.90 -4.08 -7.88
CA ARG A 67 -23.12 -3.71 -9.07
C ARG A 67 -21.68 -4.15 -8.90
N VAL A 68 -21.09 -4.76 -9.92
CA VAL A 68 -19.68 -5.11 -9.94
C VAL A 68 -18.92 -3.99 -10.61
N ILE A 69 -17.86 -3.49 -9.97
CA ILE A 69 -17.06 -2.38 -10.46
C ILE A 69 -15.62 -2.82 -10.54
N ARG A 70 -14.99 -2.64 -11.71
CA ARG A 70 -13.54 -2.76 -11.88
C ARG A 70 -12.94 -1.37 -11.96
N SER A 71 -11.93 -1.09 -11.14
CA SER A 71 -11.30 0.23 -11.10
C SER A 71 -9.82 0.15 -10.77
N GLU A 72 -9.11 1.22 -11.11
CA GLU A 72 -7.77 1.46 -10.59
C GLU A 72 -7.88 2.50 -9.47
N THR A 73 -7.25 2.22 -8.34
CA THR A 73 -7.25 3.07 -7.16
C THR A 73 -5.83 3.48 -6.85
N PHE A 74 -5.62 4.80 -6.79
CA PHE A 74 -4.36 5.42 -6.42
C PHE A 74 -4.54 6.23 -5.14
N PHE A 75 -3.94 5.76 -4.05
CA PHE A 75 -3.85 6.49 -2.80
C PHE A 75 -2.53 7.25 -2.77
N LEU A 76 -2.57 8.55 -2.53
CA LEU A 76 -1.39 9.39 -2.33
C LEU A 76 -1.40 9.99 -0.94
N PHE A 77 -0.23 10.00 -0.31
CA PHE A 77 -0.03 10.82 0.87
C PHE A 77 0.25 12.26 0.45
N THR A 78 -0.50 13.20 1.02
CA THR A 78 -0.37 14.63 0.74
C THR A 78 0.29 15.33 1.91
N ALA A 79 1.56 15.70 1.75
CA ALA A 79 2.34 16.37 2.80
C ALA A 79 1.71 17.69 3.31
N PRO A 80 1.14 18.57 2.45
CA PRO A 80 0.54 19.82 2.94
C PRO A 80 -0.66 19.63 3.87
N GLN A 81 -1.43 18.55 3.68
CA GLN A 81 -2.65 18.28 4.43
C GLN A 81 -2.44 17.19 5.50
N HIS A 82 -1.25 16.57 5.55
CA HIS A 82 -0.96 15.39 6.37
C HIS A 82 -2.05 14.30 6.25
N GLY A 83 -2.55 14.12 5.02
CA GLY A 83 -3.74 13.31 4.75
C GLY A 83 -3.57 12.44 3.52
N TRP A 84 -4.40 11.40 3.44
CA TRP A 84 -4.49 10.53 2.27
C TRP A 84 -5.53 11.07 1.30
N MET A 85 -5.16 11.12 0.02
CA MET A 85 -6.06 11.39 -1.09
C MET A 85 -6.24 10.10 -1.88
N ALA A 86 -7.46 9.76 -2.24
CA ALA A 86 -7.75 8.65 -3.13
C ALA A 86 -8.24 9.18 -4.47
N ILE A 87 -7.60 8.74 -5.55
CA ILE A 87 -8.07 8.89 -6.93
C ILE A 87 -8.52 7.51 -7.38
N ARG A 88 -9.72 7.42 -7.92
CA ARG A 88 -10.30 6.16 -8.38
C ARG A 88 -10.78 6.33 -9.81
N ASP A 89 -10.20 5.57 -10.73
CA ASP A 89 -10.60 5.51 -12.13
C ASP A 89 -11.43 4.26 -12.38
N VAL A 90 -12.72 4.45 -12.66
CA VAL A 90 -13.66 3.34 -12.90
C VAL A 90 -13.56 2.90 -14.36
N MET A 91 -13.19 1.64 -14.54
CA MET A 91 -12.93 1.04 -15.84
C MET A 91 -14.18 0.36 -16.41
N GLU A 92 -14.85 -0.44 -15.57
CA GLU A 92 -16.04 -1.21 -15.94
C GLU A 92 -17.09 -1.16 -14.83
N VAL A 93 -18.35 -1.22 -15.23
CA VAL A 93 -19.52 -1.40 -14.35
C VAL A 93 -20.36 -2.50 -14.95
N ASP A 94 -20.59 -3.58 -14.20
CA ASP A 94 -21.37 -4.75 -14.63
C ASP A 94 -20.88 -5.31 -15.98
N ASP A 95 -19.57 -5.51 -16.09
CA ASP A 95 -18.84 -5.97 -17.28
C ASP A 95 -18.90 -5.03 -18.50
N GLU A 96 -19.54 -3.86 -18.36
CA GLU A 96 -19.61 -2.84 -19.40
C GLU A 96 -18.55 -1.75 -19.17
N ALA A 97 -17.72 -1.51 -20.20
CA ALA A 97 -16.69 -0.48 -20.13
C ALA A 97 -17.31 0.93 -20.00
N VAL A 98 -16.78 1.73 -19.09
CA VAL A 98 -17.18 3.14 -18.95
C VAL A 98 -16.67 3.92 -20.17
N ARG A 99 -17.60 4.56 -20.91
CA ARG A 99 -17.28 5.38 -22.09
C ARG A 99 -16.64 6.71 -21.68
N ASP A 100 -15.84 7.29 -22.58
CA ASP A 100 -15.16 8.60 -22.42
C ASP A 100 -14.10 8.67 -21.30
N ARG A 101 -13.37 7.57 -21.10
CA ARG A 101 -12.16 7.60 -20.28
C ARG A 101 -11.06 8.35 -21.01
N ARG A 102 -10.61 9.48 -20.45
CA ARG A 102 -9.30 10.05 -20.78
C ARG A 102 -8.27 9.09 -20.19
N SER A 103 -7.27 8.68 -20.98
CA SER A 103 -6.26 7.61 -20.73
C SER A 103 -6.05 7.14 -19.27
N PRO A 104 -5.76 5.83 -19.05
CA PRO A 104 -5.48 5.28 -17.72
C PRO A 104 -4.36 6.07 -17.02
N LEU A 105 -4.46 6.14 -15.68
CA LEU A 105 -3.55 6.88 -14.80
C LEU A 105 -2.14 6.27 -14.76
#